data_AF-A0A535E4W3-F1
#
_entry.id   AF-A0A535E4W3-F1
#
_cell.length_a   1.000
_cell.length_b   1.000
_cell.length_c   1.000
_cell.angle_alpha   90.00
_cell.angle_beta   90.00
_cell.angle_gamma   90.00
#
_symmetry.space_group_name_H-M   'P 1'
#
loop_
_entity.id
_entity.type
_entity.pdbx_description
1 polymer ?
#
loop_
_entity_poly.entity_id
_entity_poly.type
_entity_poly.pdbx_seq_one_letter_code
_entity_poly.pdbx_strand_id
1 'polypeptide(L)'
;MRARTTATAAPTPSAAGLAAWQKLGATQAPPASLEQVSLGSIQVVDQASGVSATDARAWAEAFLRTFGYVDWAVRNDQEAFLVQSGLGTTAPVLEPNVAQAEQARLAGARVVIQQETMRRLVIRTVPQRLQPTFQNVGFTWTQYAIFIDAVGPITTTWVDGQGRQTVKSQIPAGAAAFELVGGQLGRKDPMGDVWVMSADWDCTSTNARQALAPLCDP
;
A
#
# COMPACT_ATOMS: atom_id res chain seq x y z
N MET A 1 -0.40 -24.95 42.32
CA MET A 1 -1.42 -24.56 41.32
C MET A 1 -0.71 -23.85 40.17
N ARG A 2 -0.74 -24.40 38.94
CA ARG A 2 -0.20 -23.73 37.74
C ARG A 2 -1.36 -23.12 36.97
N ALA A 3 -1.34 -21.81 36.76
CA ALA A 3 -2.31 -21.11 35.92
C ALA A 3 -2.15 -21.57 34.46
N ARG A 4 -3.25 -22.03 33.85
CA ARG A 4 -3.35 -22.26 32.41
C ARG A 4 -3.45 -20.91 31.73
N THR A 5 -2.40 -20.49 31.05
CA THR A 5 -2.47 -19.43 30.06
C THR A 5 -3.29 -19.95 28.89
N THR A 6 -4.53 -19.49 28.74
CA THR A 6 -5.30 -19.67 27.51
C THR A 6 -4.63 -18.83 26.42
N ALA A 7 -3.95 -19.50 25.49
CA ALA A 7 -3.52 -18.88 24.25
C ALA A 7 -4.78 -18.37 23.51
N THR A 8 -4.90 -17.05 23.36
CA THR A 8 -5.89 -16.44 22.47
C THR A 8 -5.61 -16.96 21.06
N ALA A 9 -6.53 -17.75 20.51
CA ALA A 9 -6.43 -18.21 19.12
C ALA A 9 -6.41 -16.98 18.21
N ALA A 10 -5.40 -16.89 17.34
CA ALA A 10 -5.38 -15.91 16.27
C ALA A 10 -6.66 -16.08 15.43
N PRO A 11 -7.34 -15.00 15.03
CA PRO A 11 -8.55 -15.09 14.23
C PRO A 11 -8.21 -15.79 12.89
N THR A 12 -8.90 -16.90 12.62
CA THR A 12 -8.84 -17.56 11.31
C THR A 12 -9.45 -16.61 10.28
N PRO A 13 -8.74 -16.26 9.18
CA PRO A 13 -9.30 -15.41 8.14
C PRO A 13 -10.54 -16.07 7.56
N SER A 14 -11.67 -15.36 7.61
CA SER A 14 -12.91 -15.85 7.03
C SER A 14 -12.88 -15.50 5.55
N ALA A 15 -12.81 -16.51 4.68
CA ALA A 15 -13.02 -16.29 3.26
C ALA A 15 -14.44 -15.73 3.06
N ALA A 16 -14.56 -14.41 2.99
CA ALA A 16 -15.85 -13.79 2.74
C ALA A 16 -16.33 -14.21 1.36
N GLY A 17 -17.60 -14.59 1.26
CA GLY A 17 -18.21 -14.96 -0.02
C GLY A 17 -18.15 -13.81 -1.01
N LEU A 18 -18.16 -14.13 -2.31
CA LEU A 18 -18.10 -13.15 -3.41
C LEU A 18 -19.07 -11.98 -3.25
N ALA A 19 -20.27 -12.22 -2.70
CA ALA A 19 -21.27 -11.18 -2.48
C ALA A 19 -20.81 -10.04 -1.55
N ALA A 20 -19.93 -10.31 -0.59
CA ALA A 20 -19.36 -9.26 0.26
C ALA A 20 -18.37 -8.39 -0.53
N TRP A 21 -17.54 -9.02 -1.36
CA TRP A 21 -16.57 -8.35 -2.22
C TRP A 21 -17.22 -7.55 -3.35
N GLN A 22 -18.34 -8.03 -3.89
CA GLN A 22 -19.13 -7.31 -4.90
C GLN A 22 -19.67 -5.97 -4.40
N LYS A 23 -19.95 -5.83 -3.10
CA LYS A 23 -20.34 -4.53 -2.50
C LYS A 23 -19.22 -3.50 -2.54
N LEU A 24 -17.99 -3.97 -2.68
CA LEU A 24 -16.80 -3.14 -2.80
C LEU A 24 -16.34 -3.00 -4.25
N GLY A 25 -17.13 -3.45 -5.23
CA GLY A 25 -16.83 -3.31 -6.66
C GLY A 25 -16.03 -4.46 -7.28
N ALA A 26 -15.73 -5.52 -6.54
CA ALA A 26 -15.00 -6.67 -7.09
C ALA A 26 -15.92 -7.61 -7.88
N THR A 27 -15.41 -8.16 -8.98
CA THR A 27 -16.08 -9.20 -9.78
C THR A 27 -15.66 -10.62 -9.37
N GLN A 28 -14.55 -10.75 -8.63
CA GLN A 28 -14.07 -11.99 -8.03
C GLN A 28 -13.58 -11.75 -6.60
N ALA A 29 -13.57 -12.79 -5.78
CA ALA A 29 -13.04 -12.70 -4.42
C ALA A 29 -11.50 -12.75 -4.45
N PRO A 30 -10.80 -11.88 -3.71
CA PRO A 30 -9.37 -12.02 -3.50
C PRO A 30 -9.06 -13.32 -2.75
N PRO A 31 -7.86 -13.90 -2.94
CA PRO A 31 -7.46 -15.07 -2.20
C PRO A 31 -7.36 -14.73 -0.70
N ALA A 32 -7.81 -15.64 0.16
CA ALA A 32 -7.80 -15.45 1.62
C ALA A 32 -6.38 -15.24 2.19
N SER A 33 -5.33 -15.57 1.43
CA SER A 33 -3.95 -15.28 1.77
C SER A 33 -3.66 -13.78 1.91
N LEU A 34 -4.43 -12.89 1.27
CA LEU A 34 -4.22 -11.44 1.40
C LEU A 34 -4.59 -10.90 2.79
N GLU A 35 -5.43 -11.62 3.54
CA GLU A 35 -5.74 -11.26 4.94
C GLU A 35 -4.55 -11.57 5.87
N GLN A 36 -3.75 -12.57 5.50
CA GLN A 36 -2.58 -13.06 6.23
C GLN A 36 -1.32 -12.28 5.82
N VAL A 37 -1.06 -11.18 6.52
CA VAL A 37 0.16 -10.39 6.33
C VAL A 37 1.23 -10.81 7.33
N SER A 38 2.48 -10.84 6.87
CA SER A 38 3.65 -11.04 7.71
C SER A 38 4.65 -9.94 7.41
N LEU A 39 5.17 -9.32 8.46
CA LEU A 39 6.23 -8.31 8.33
C LEU A 39 7.56 -8.94 7.92
N GLY A 40 7.75 -10.26 8.05
CA GLY A 40 9.01 -10.92 7.68
C GLY A 40 10.23 -10.24 8.32
N SER A 41 11.17 -9.79 7.49
CA SER A 41 12.37 -9.05 7.88
C SER A 41 12.19 -7.52 7.91
N ILE A 42 11.00 -7.00 7.62
CA ILE A 42 10.73 -5.56 7.59
C ILE A 42 10.82 -5.01 9.01
N GLN A 43 11.68 -4.02 9.21
CA GLN A 43 11.75 -3.30 10.47
C GLN A 43 10.59 -2.32 10.58
N VAL A 44 9.84 -2.36 11.67
CA VAL A 44 8.87 -1.31 12.00
C VAL A 44 9.53 -0.33 12.96
N VAL A 45 9.53 0.95 12.60
CA VAL A 45 10.10 2.03 13.40
C VAL A 45 9.00 2.99 13.79
N ASP A 46 8.78 3.16 15.09
CA ASP A 46 7.83 4.13 15.61
C ASP A 46 8.55 5.47 15.86
N GLN A 47 8.16 6.49 15.10
CA GLN A 47 8.54 7.89 15.29
C GLN A 47 7.31 8.78 15.41
N ALA A 48 6.14 8.19 15.68
CA ALA A 48 4.90 8.93 15.82
C ALA A 48 4.66 9.31 17.29
N SER A 49 4.19 10.52 17.51
CA SER A 49 3.74 10.96 18.82
C SER A 49 2.39 10.33 19.14
N GLY A 50 2.30 9.63 20.28
CA GLY A 50 1.04 9.07 20.78
C GLY A 50 0.65 7.73 20.16
N VAL A 51 1.56 7.08 19.43
CA VAL A 51 1.39 5.71 18.92
C VAL A 51 2.19 4.76 19.81
N SER A 52 1.63 3.58 20.09
CA SER A 52 2.39 2.53 20.78
C SER A 52 3.14 1.66 19.78
N ALA A 53 4.21 0.98 20.22
CA ALA A 53 4.91 0.02 19.36
C ALA A 53 3.99 -1.09 18.82
N THR A 54 2.98 -1.50 19.60
CA THR A 54 1.96 -2.46 19.17
C THR A 54 1.08 -1.89 18.06
N ASP A 55 0.64 -0.64 18.19
CA ASP A 55 -0.18 0.03 17.17
C ASP A 55 0.63 0.30 15.90
N ALA A 56 1.88 0.75 16.03
CA ALA A 56 2.78 0.94 14.90
C ALA A 56 2.96 -0.36 14.09
N ARG A 57 3.09 -1.50 14.78
CA ARG A 57 3.14 -2.81 14.14
C ARG A 57 1.83 -3.17 13.44
N ALA A 58 0.69 -2.96 14.10
CA ALA A 58 -0.63 -3.22 13.50
C ALA A 58 -0.87 -2.35 12.25
N TRP A 59 -0.41 -1.09 12.26
CA TRP A 59 -0.52 -0.19 11.12
C TRP A 59 0.37 -0.63 9.97
N ALA A 60 1.60 -1.10 10.25
CA ALA A 60 2.49 -1.66 9.24
C ALA A 60 1.89 -2.92 8.59
N GLU A 61 1.29 -3.82 9.39
CA GLU A 61 0.57 -4.99 8.87
C GLU A 61 -0.65 -4.58 8.03
N ALA A 62 -1.44 -3.61 8.50
CA ALA A 62 -2.58 -3.08 7.75
C ALA A 62 -2.16 -2.39 6.42
N PHE A 63 -0.99 -1.75 6.40
CA PHE A 63 -0.41 -1.18 5.18
C PHE A 63 -0.01 -2.24 4.17
N LEU A 64 0.70 -3.30 4.59
CA LEU A 64 1.01 -4.43 3.72
C LEU A 64 -0.25 -5.11 3.19
N ARG A 65 -1.32 -5.16 4.00
CA ARG A 65 -2.62 -5.69 3.60
C ARG A 65 -3.25 -4.84 2.50
N THR A 66 -3.28 -3.51 2.68
CA THR A 66 -3.71 -2.58 1.63
C THR A 66 -2.93 -2.79 0.34
N PHE A 67 -1.59 -2.85 0.43
CA PHE A 67 -0.73 -3.05 -0.72
C PHE A 67 -1.03 -4.36 -1.46
N GLY A 68 -1.23 -5.45 -0.72
CA GLY A 68 -1.63 -6.75 -1.27
C GLY A 68 -2.97 -6.71 -2.01
N TYR A 69 -3.98 -6.01 -1.47
CA TYR A 69 -5.27 -5.83 -2.16
C TYR A 69 -5.15 -4.95 -3.40
N VAL A 70 -4.33 -3.90 -3.36
CA VAL A 70 -4.09 -3.04 -4.53
C VAL A 70 -3.39 -3.82 -5.64
N ASP A 71 -2.32 -4.55 -5.32
CA ASP A 71 -1.59 -5.39 -6.28
C ASP A 71 -2.48 -6.47 -6.88
N TRP A 72 -3.26 -7.18 -6.06
CA TRP A 72 -4.24 -8.14 -6.56
C TRP A 72 -5.25 -7.49 -7.50
N ALA A 73 -5.82 -6.34 -7.12
CA ALA A 73 -6.86 -5.71 -7.91
C ALA A 73 -6.35 -5.27 -9.29
N VAL A 74 -5.13 -4.72 -9.36
CA VAL A 74 -4.53 -4.34 -10.64
C VAL A 74 -4.18 -5.56 -11.50
N ARG A 75 -3.67 -6.63 -10.92
CA ARG A 75 -3.35 -7.86 -11.67
C ARG A 75 -4.57 -8.61 -12.22
N ASN A 76 -5.76 -8.32 -11.68
CA ASN A 76 -6.99 -9.07 -11.96
C ASN A 76 -8.10 -8.18 -12.55
N ASP A 77 -7.75 -7.00 -13.09
CA ASP A 77 -8.71 -6.08 -13.72
C ASP A 77 -9.92 -5.79 -12.81
N GLN A 78 -9.64 -5.44 -11.55
CA GLN A 78 -10.63 -5.09 -10.53
C GLN A 78 -10.65 -3.57 -10.28
N GLU A 79 -10.69 -2.75 -11.33
CA GLU A 79 -10.62 -1.29 -11.19
C GLU A 79 -11.81 -0.73 -10.40
N ALA A 80 -13.01 -1.28 -10.64
CA ALA A 80 -14.19 -0.93 -9.86
C ALA A 80 -13.99 -1.21 -8.36
N PHE A 81 -13.23 -2.25 -8.02
CA PHE A 81 -12.87 -2.53 -6.63
C PHE A 81 -11.95 -1.46 -6.05
N LEU A 82 -10.90 -1.05 -6.77
CA LEU A 82 -9.98 -0.01 -6.30
C LEU A 82 -10.72 1.30 -6.00
N VAL A 83 -11.65 1.69 -6.87
CA VAL A 83 -12.46 2.90 -6.70
C VAL A 83 -13.47 2.76 -5.55
N GLN A 84 -14.30 1.72 -5.56
CA GLN A 84 -15.41 1.60 -4.61
C GLN A 84 -14.95 1.21 -3.20
N SER A 85 -13.87 0.44 -3.07
CA SER A 85 -13.26 0.16 -1.78
C SER A 85 -12.57 1.39 -1.18
N GLY A 86 -12.23 2.40 -1.99
CA GLY A 86 -11.42 3.55 -1.57
C GLY A 86 -9.98 3.17 -1.24
N LEU A 87 -9.45 2.09 -1.83
CA LEU A 87 -8.03 1.75 -1.78
C LEU A 87 -7.23 2.36 -2.95
N GLY A 88 -7.88 2.62 -4.08
CA GLY A 88 -7.27 3.32 -5.21
C GLY A 88 -7.22 4.83 -4.95
N THR A 89 -6.05 5.44 -5.16
CA THR A 89 -5.95 6.90 -5.30
C THR A 89 -5.92 7.24 -6.79
N THR A 90 -6.38 8.43 -7.16
CA THR A 90 -6.44 8.90 -8.57
C THR A 90 -5.09 9.37 -9.12
N ALA A 91 -4.05 9.41 -8.28
CA ALA A 91 -2.69 9.77 -8.66
C ALA A 91 -1.65 9.15 -7.69
N PRO A 92 -1.55 7.81 -7.56
CA PRO A 92 -0.54 7.22 -6.71
C PRO A 92 0.84 7.30 -7.39
N VAL A 93 1.86 7.58 -6.60
CA VAL A 93 3.26 7.28 -6.91
C VAL A 93 3.51 5.78 -6.77
N LEU A 94 2.85 5.17 -5.80
CA LEU A 94 2.92 3.77 -5.42
C LEU A 94 2.37 2.88 -6.52
N GLU A 95 3.24 2.01 -7.01
CA GLU A 95 2.89 0.99 -7.98
C GLU A 95 2.27 -0.23 -7.29
N PRO A 96 1.20 -0.83 -7.84
CA PRO A 96 0.57 -0.50 -9.12
C PRO A 96 -0.48 0.62 -9.03
N ASN A 97 -0.49 1.52 -10.00
CA ASN A 97 -1.57 2.51 -10.16
C ASN A 97 -2.63 2.13 -11.22
N VAL A 98 -3.88 2.58 -11.00
CA VAL A 98 -5.03 2.30 -11.87
C VAL A 98 -4.82 2.81 -13.30
N ALA A 99 -4.17 3.97 -13.46
CA ALA A 99 -3.95 4.57 -14.76
C ALA A 99 -3.07 3.71 -15.67
N GLN A 100 -2.03 3.07 -15.12
CA GLN A 100 -1.19 2.14 -15.87
C GLN A 100 -1.93 0.86 -16.26
N ALA A 101 -2.78 0.35 -15.37
CA ALA A 101 -3.64 -0.80 -15.67
C ALA A 101 -4.58 -0.48 -16.85
N GLU A 102 -5.25 0.68 -16.80
CA GLU A 102 -6.13 1.15 -17.86
C GLU A 102 -5.39 1.32 -19.19
N GLN A 103 -4.22 1.96 -19.18
CA GLN A 103 -3.40 2.16 -20.38
C GLN A 103 -2.94 0.83 -21.00
N ALA A 104 -2.52 -0.13 -20.17
CA ALA A 104 -2.14 -1.47 -20.65
C ALA A 104 -3.33 -2.17 -21.30
N ARG A 105 -4.50 -2.12 -20.64
CA ARG A 105 -5.74 -2.74 -21.13
C ARG A 105 -6.18 -2.14 -22.46
N LEU A 106 -6.15 -0.81 -22.60
CA LEU A 106 -6.45 -0.12 -23.86
C LEU A 106 -5.48 -0.51 -24.99
N ALA A 107 -4.25 -0.92 -24.65
CA ALA A 107 -3.26 -1.46 -25.57
C ALA A 107 -3.36 -2.99 -25.80
N GLY A 108 -4.38 -3.66 -25.25
CA GLY A 108 -4.54 -5.11 -25.36
C GLY A 108 -3.52 -5.91 -24.53
N ALA A 109 -3.01 -5.32 -23.46
CA ALA A 109 -2.03 -5.91 -22.56
C ALA A 109 -2.50 -5.87 -21.10
N ARG A 110 -1.83 -6.64 -20.25
CA ARG A 110 -1.98 -6.59 -18.78
C ARG A 110 -0.68 -6.12 -18.14
N VAL A 111 -0.80 -5.51 -16.95
CA VAL A 111 0.35 -5.07 -16.16
C VAL A 111 0.89 -6.23 -15.32
N VAL A 112 2.21 -6.39 -15.31
CA VAL A 112 2.96 -7.26 -14.39
C VAL A 112 4.00 -6.41 -13.71
N ILE A 113 3.91 -6.31 -12.37
CA ILE A 113 4.85 -5.56 -11.56
C ILE A 113 5.73 -6.53 -10.77
N GLN A 114 7.04 -6.37 -10.91
CA GLN A 114 7.98 -6.86 -9.91
C GLN A 114 8.05 -5.82 -8.81
N GLN A 115 7.61 -6.19 -7.62
CA GLN A 115 7.52 -5.30 -6.47
C GLN A 115 8.89 -5.05 -5.85
N GLU A 116 8.99 -3.90 -5.18
CA GLU A 116 10.13 -3.52 -4.36
C GLU A 116 10.36 -4.45 -3.16
N THR A 117 11.55 -4.38 -2.58
CA THR A 117 11.86 -4.99 -1.29
C THR A 117 11.82 -3.94 -0.19
N MET A 118 10.73 -3.93 0.57
CA MET A 118 10.61 -3.10 1.77
C MET A 118 11.60 -3.57 2.84
N ARG A 119 12.42 -2.65 3.36
CA ARG A 119 13.39 -2.90 4.44
C ARG A 119 12.88 -2.35 5.76
N ARG A 120 12.32 -1.14 5.75
CA ARG A 120 11.78 -0.48 6.94
C ARG A 120 10.47 0.24 6.63
N LEU A 121 9.55 0.22 7.58
CA LEU A 121 8.35 1.04 7.61
C LEU A 121 8.43 1.95 8.84
N VAL A 122 8.51 3.26 8.60
CA VAL A 122 8.66 4.26 9.66
C VAL A 122 7.34 5.01 9.82
N ILE A 123 6.67 4.81 10.96
CA ILE A 123 5.42 5.47 11.29
C ILE A 123 5.75 6.87 11.83
N ARG A 124 5.20 7.92 11.21
CA ARG A 124 5.51 9.31 11.54
C ARG A 124 4.25 10.10 11.83
N THR A 125 4.35 11.04 12.76
CA THR A 125 3.38 12.12 12.89
C THR A 125 3.65 13.16 11.82
N VAL A 126 2.65 13.49 11.01
CA VAL A 126 2.71 14.57 10.02
C VAL A 126 2.52 15.90 10.75
N PRO A 127 3.50 16.82 10.71
CA PRO A 127 3.35 18.13 11.32
C PRO A 127 2.16 18.88 10.70
N GLN A 128 1.32 19.51 11.54
CA GLN A 128 0.17 20.29 11.07
C GLN A 128 0.58 21.42 10.10
N ARG A 129 1.79 21.98 10.28
CA ARG A 129 2.36 22.98 9.36
C ARG A 129 2.48 22.51 7.90
N LEU A 130 2.50 21.20 7.64
CA LEU A 130 2.56 20.64 6.29
C LEU A 130 1.18 20.46 5.65
N GLN A 131 0.07 20.74 6.35
CA GLN A 131 -1.27 20.65 5.79
C GLN A 131 -1.44 21.41 4.46
N PRO A 132 -0.93 22.65 4.30
CA PRO A 132 -0.99 23.34 3.00
C PRO A 132 -0.20 22.62 1.90
N THR A 133 0.91 21.95 2.23
CA THR A 133 1.72 21.21 1.26
C THR A 133 0.94 20.05 0.66
N PHE A 134 0.19 19.31 1.48
CA PHE A 134 -0.67 18.22 1.01
C PHE A 134 -1.82 18.77 0.16
N GLN A 135 -2.50 19.80 0.64
CA GLN A 135 -3.66 20.39 -0.05
C GLN A 135 -3.30 21.00 -1.41
N ASN A 136 -2.13 21.63 -1.53
CA ASN A 136 -1.68 22.26 -2.78
C ASN A 136 -1.50 21.27 -3.94
N VAL A 137 -1.29 19.98 -3.64
CA VAL A 137 -1.19 18.92 -4.65
C VAL A 137 -2.43 18.02 -4.69
N GLY A 138 -3.51 18.42 -4.02
CA GLY A 138 -4.78 17.70 -4.01
C GLY A 138 -4.82 16.49 -3.07
N PHE A 139 -3.84 16.32 -2.19
CA PHE A 139 -3.86 15.26 -1.19
C PHE A 139 -4.62 15.66 0.08
N THR A 140 -5.17 14.66 0.76
CA THR A 140 -5.76 14.85 2.08
C THR A 140 -4.64 14.78 3.12
N TRP A 141 -4.52 15.83 3.94
CA TRP A 141 -3.65 15.80 5.10
C TRP A 141 -4.22 14.85 6.16
N THR A 142 -3.38 13.95 6.66
CA THR A 142 -3.68 13.05 7.77
C THR A 142 -2.66 13.23 8.87
N GLN A 143 -3.03 12.96 10.12
CA GLN A 143 -2.14 13.11 11.27
C GLN A 143 -0.90 12.19 11.20
N TYR A 144 -1.01 11.07 10.48
CA TYR A 144 0.04 10.07 10.39
C TYR A 144 0.39 9.76 8.93
N ALA A 145 1.62 9.32 8.73
CA ALA A 145 2.14 8.82 7.47
C ALA A 145 3.11 7.67 7.72
N ILE A 146 3.29 6.82 6.71
CA ILE A 146 4.26 5.73 6.70
C ILE A 146 5.33 6.10 5.68
N PHE A 147 6.56 6.30 6.15
CA PHE A 147 7.72 6.38 5.26
C PHE A 147 8.20 4.96 4.96
N ILE A 148 8.32 4.66 3.67
CA ILE A 148 8.73 3.36 3.15
C ILE A 148 10.20 3.47 2.76
N ASP A 149 11.04 2.71 3.44
CA ASP A 149 12.39 2.44 2.98
C ASP A 149 12.39 1.13 2.20
N ALA A 150 12.25 1.24 0.88
CA ALA A 150 12.37 0.11 -0.02
C ALA A 150 13.53 0.27 -1.01
N VAL A 151 13.88 -0.84 -1.63
CA VAL A 151 14.87 -0.91 -2.70
C VAL A 151 14.36 -1.75 -3.86
N GLY A 152 14.79 -1.40 -5.07
CA GLY A 152 14.56 -2.21 -6.25
C GLY A 152 15.25 -3.58 -6.18
N PRO A 153 14.99 -4.46 -7.16
CA PRO A 153 14.46 -4.08 -8.48
C PRO A 153 12.94 -3.90 -8.48
N ILE A 154 12.48 -2.85 -9.14
CA ILE A 154 11.06 -2.65 -9.47
C ILE A 154 10.95 -2.65 -10.98
N THR A 155 10.04 -3.43 -11.54
CA THR A 155 9.84 -3.45 -13.00
C THR A 155 8.37 -3.49 -13.32
N THR A 156 7.90 -2.53 -14.13
CA THR A 156 6.57 -2.59 -14.73
C THR A 156 6.70 -3.12 -16.15
N THR A 157 6.07 -4.27 -16.40
CA THR A 157 6.05 -4.94 -17.69
C THR A 157 4.62 -5.04 -18.20
N TRP A 158 4.40 -4.74 -19.47
CA TRP A 158 3.15 -5.03 -20.15
C TRP A 158 3.27 -6.36 -20.89
N VAL A 159 2.29 -7.24 -20.68
CA VAL A 159 2.20 -8.54 -21.34
C VAL A 159 0.97 -8.56 -22.23
N ASP A 160 1.15 -8.66 -23.55
CA ASP A 160 0.03 -8.67 -24.50
C ASP A 160 -0.67 -10.04 -24.58
N GLY A 161 -1.74 -10.12 -25.38
CA GLY A 161 -2.50 -11.36 -25.61
C GLY A 161 -1.72 -12.50 -26.28
N GLN A 162 -0.52 -12.24 -26.83
CA GLN A 162 0.39 -13.24 -27.38
C GLN A 162 1.47 -13.65 -26.37
N GLY A 163 1.46 -13.07 -25.16
CA GLY A 163 2.47 -13.29 -24.13
C GLY A 163 3.74 -12.47 -24.32
N ARG A 164 3.79 -11.55 -25.29
CA ARG A 164 4.97 -10.70 -25.53
C ARG A 164 5.09 -9.68 -24.40
N GLN A 165 6.30 -9.59 -23.85
CA GLN A 165 6.61 -8.70 -22.74
C GLN A 165 7.26 -7.41 -23.24
N THR A 166 6.80 -6.27 -22.74
CA THR A 166 7.39 -4.95 -22.99
C THR A 166 7.62 -4.25 -21.66
N VAL A 167 8.89 -4.03 -21.29
CA VAL A 167 9.25 -3.25 -20.10
C VAL A 167 8.86 -1.78 -20.32
N LYS A 168 8.14 -1.20 -19.37
CA LYS A 168 7.69 0.20 -19.40
C LYS A 168 8.48 1.09 -18.46
N SER A 169 8.85 0.56 -17.30
CA SER A 169 9.70 1.23 -16.33
C SER A 169 10.55 0.20 -15.60
N GLN A 170 11.72 0.64 -15.14
CA GLN A 170 12.62 -0.19 -14.36
C GLN A 170 13.40 0.68 -13.36
N ILE A 171 13.38 0.25 -12.10
CA ILE A 171 14.29 0.70 -11.06
C ILE A 171 15.26 -0.47 -10.80
N PRO A 172 16.59 -0.26 -10.90
CA PRO A 172 17.55 -1.35 -10.80
C PRO A 172 17.64 -1.91 -9.37
N ALA A 173 18.21 -3.11 -9.26
CA ALA A 173 18.43 -3.75 -7.97
C ALA A 173 19.25 -2.87 -7.03
N GLY A 174 18.78 -2.72 -5.79
CA GLY A 174 19.45 -1.94 -4.75
C GLY A 174 19.29 -0.42 -4.86
N ALA A 175 18.68 0.11 -5.92
CA ALA A 175 18.33 1.53 -5.99
C ALA A 175 17.19 1.84 -5.00
N ALA A 176 17.28 2.99 -4.33
CA ALA A 176 16.28 3.43 -3.38
C ALA A 176 14.92 3.66 -4.07
N ALA A 177 13.86 3.18 -3.42
CA ALA A 177 12.47 3.45 -3.73
C ALA A 177 11.83 3.96 -2.43
N PHE A 178 12.02 5.25 -2.15
CA PHE A 178 11.55 5.86 -0.92
C PHE A 178 10.22 6.54 -1.17
N GLU A 179 9.24 6.22 -0.34
CA GLU A 179 7.89 6.78 -0.47
C GLU A 179 7.39 7.28 0.89
N LEU A 180 6.49 8.25 0.85
CA LEU A 180 5.73 8.68 2.03
C LEU A 180 4.24 8.57 1.75
N VAL A 181 3.60 7.63 2.45
CA VAL A 181 2.18 7.38 2.30
C VAL A 181 1.43 7.98 3.49
N GLY A 182 0.74 9.09 3.26
CA GLY A 182 -0.19 9.66 4.21
C GLY A 182 -1.46 8.81 4.30
N GLY A 183 -1.97 8.60 5.50
CA GLY A 183 -3.20 7.85 5.69
C GLY A 183 -3.56 7.67 7.15
N GLN A 184 -4.44 6.72 7.38
CA GLN A 184 -4.87 6.30 8.71
C GLN A 184 -5.32 4.84 8.69
N LEU A 185 -5.29 4.20 9.85
CA LEU A 185 -5.91 2.90 10.03
C LEU A 185 -7.44 3.04 9.85
N GLY A 186 -8.02 2.15 9.05
CA GLY A 186 -9.46 2.05 8.90
C GLY A 186 -9.88 0.59 8.75
N ARG A 187 -11.11 0.27 9.12
CA ARG A 187 -11.66 -1.07 8.89
C ARG A 187 -12.52 -1.07 7.64
N LYS A 188 -12.29 -2.04 6.75
CA LYS A 188 -13.11 -2.29 5.56
C LYS A 188 -13.49 -3.76 5.53
N ASP A 189 -14.71 -4.10 5.88
CA ASP A 189 -15.14 -5.50 5.74
C ASP A 189 -15.37 -5.81 4.23
N PRO A 190 -14.91 -6.96 3.73
CA PRO A 190 -14.31 -8.08 4.46
C PRO A 190 -12.77 -8.06 4.61
N MET A 191 -12.07 -7.03 4.16
CA MET A 191 -10.59 -6.91 4.25
C MET A 191 -10.05 -6.86 5.69
N GLY A 192 -10.88 -6.52 6.68
CA GLY A 192 -10.44 -6.23 8.04
C GLY A 192 -9.80 -4.85 8.12
N ASP A 193 -8.78 -4.70 8.98
CA ASP A 193 -8.09 -3.43 9.16
C ASP A 193 -7.12 -3.17 7.99
N VAL A 194 -7.13 -1.98 7.43
CA VAL A 194 -6.33 -1.58 6.28
C VAL A 194 -5.78 -0.17 6.52
N TRP A 195 -4.62 0.13 5.96
CA TRP A 195 -4.17 1.51 5.88
C TRP A 195 -4.89 2.22 4.74
N VAL A 196 -5.75 3.19 5.05
CA VAL A 196 -6.48 3.96 4.04
C VAL A 196 -5.57 5.09 3.55
N MET A 197 -5.01 4.91 2.37
CA MET A 197 -4.09 5.86 1.74
C MET A 197 -4.82 7.14 1.33
N SER A 198 -4.23 8.28 1.64
CA SER A 198 -4.79 9.63 1.45
C SER A 198 -3.83 10.59 0.76
N ALA A 199 -2.55 10.25 0.75
CA ALA A 199 -1.47 10.95 0.09
C ALA A 199 -0.35 9.97 -0.22
N ASP A 200 0.41 10.25 -1.26
CA ASP A 200 1.48 9.38 -1.70
C ASP A 200 2.55 10.18 -2.46
N TRP A 201 3.80 10.02 -2.08
CA TRP A 201 4.90 10.89 -2.52
C TRP A 201 6.17 10.10 -2.80
N ASP A 202 6.81 10.41 -3.92
CA ASP A 202 8.16 9.95 -4.25
C ASP A 202 9.20 10.75 -3.44
N CYS A 203 9.66 10.17 -2.33
CA CYS A 203 10.71 10.74 -1.48
C CYS A 203 12.13 10.55 -2.06
N THR A 204 12.30 9.95 -3.23
CA THR A 204 13.57 9.99 -3.96
C THR A 204 13.76 11.32 -4.67
N SER A 205 12.66 11.99 -5.03
CA SER A 205 12.69 13.29 -5.70
C SER A 205 13.21 14.40 -4.77
N THR A 206 14.05 15.30 -5.31
CA THR A 206 14.60 16.43 -4.54
C THR A 206 13.49 17.37 -4.06
N ASN A 207 12.48 17.61 -4.90
CA ASN A 207 11.38 18.51 -4.58
C ASN A 207 10.52 17.97 -3.41
N ALA A 208 10.18 16.67 -3.42
CA ALA A 208 9.44 16.08 -2.31
C ALA A 208 10.24 16.14 -1.01
N ARG A 209 11.54 15.80 -1.05
CA ARG A 209 12.40 15.90 0.15
C ARG A 209 12.44 17.30 0.72
N GLN A 210 12.59 18.32 -0.13
CA GLN A 210 12.58 19.72 0.32
C GLN A 210 11.21 20.14 0.89
N ALA A 211 10.12 19.73 0.25
CA ALA A 211 8.77 20.11 0.66
C ALA A 211 8.31 19.37 1.94
N LEU A 212 8.76 18.15 2.15
CA LEU A 212 8.25 17.25 3.18
C LEU A 212 9.22 16.96 4.32
N ALA A 213 10.44 17.52 4.30
CA ALA A 213 11.38 17.34 5.41
C ALA A 213 10.72 17.69 6.77
N PRO A 214 10.84 16.82 7.79
CA PRO A 214 11.72 15.64 7.87
C PRO A 214 11.04 14.30 7.47
N LEU A 215 9.82 14.31 6.92
CA LEU A 215 9.04 13.08 6.68
C LEU A 215 9.65 12.18 5.60
N CYS A 216 10.29 12.76 4.59
CA CYS A 216 10.96 12.04 3.50
C CYS A 216 12.44 11.70 3.79
N ASP A 217 12.94 11.94 5.00
CA ASP A 217 14.31 11.61 5.37
C ASP A 217 14.42 10.16 5.88
N PRO A 218 15.32 9.31 5.36
CA PRO A 218 15.44 7.88 5.70
C PRO A 218 15.98 7.58 7.11
#